data_AF-A0A661KL63-F1
#
_entry.id   AF-A0A661KL63-F1
#
_cell.length_a   1.000
_cell.length_b   1.000
_cell.length_c   1.000
_cell.angle_alpha   90.00
_cell.angle_beta   90.00
_cell.angle_gamma   90.00
#
_symmetry.space_group_name_H-M   'P 1'
#
loop_
_entity.id
_entity.type
_entity.pdbx_description
1 polymer ?
#
loop_
_entity_poly.entity_id
_entity_poly.type
_entity_poly.pdbx_seq_one_letter_code
_entity_poly.pdbx_strand_id
1 'polypeptide(L)'
;MINLDRNTLEKACKEIIETILFCLSNAYKGTVYQIGPPPDLVAVRVASGIIGEAHKQIEWDLEGSSDYDPPGKRWIEYRDEPGRTLEAMAWCVEKQKSWTSENPSEDIRSRRYQKEGVFEDYHHMEPVLIRKSDLIIDNGGSMSIEYPVNYNGERIWEDSDYIVVAVIKIHFKGPIKINGPETRIIKKLSRTLGTELLSYQLKNDSLQVMKRLAKDKLETCNILAHTLRNALAKSGLIFSLIKLELATLREQWEEKLLEDSKQKQLKREAIEELNNTLEKMG
;
A
#
# COMPACT_ATOMS: atom_id res chain seq x y z
N MET A 1 -2.81 2.20 8.27
CA MET A 1 -4.21 2.14 7.80
C MET A 1 -4.23 1.49 6.42
N ILE A 2 -5.36 0.91 6.00
CA ILE A 2 -5.53 0.33 4.66
C ILE A 2 -5.35 1.40 3.58
N ASN A 3 -4.37 1.17 2.70
CA ASN A 3 -4.02 1.98 1.54
C ASN A 3 -4.01 1.09 0.31
N LEU A 4 -5.21 0.81 -0.21
CA LEU A 4 -5.44 -0.01 -1.40
C LEU A 4 -5.64 0.88 -2.62
N ASP A 5 -5.33 0.34 -3.79
CA ASP A 5 -5.78 0.97 -5.02
C ASP A 5 -7.32 1.01 -5.06
N ARG A 6 -7.84 2.06 -5.69
CA ARG A 6 -9.27 2.35 -5.71
C ARG A 6 -10.09 1.20 -6.31
N ASN A 7 -9.56 0.50 -7.32
CA ASN A 7 -10.30 -0.56 -8.00
C ASN A 7 -10.44 -1.80 -7.12
N THR A 8 -9.37 -2.21 -6.44
CA THR A 8 -9.44 -3.33 -5.49
C THR A 8 -10.34 -3.01 -4.31
N LEU A 9 -10.26 -1.78 -3.77
CA LEU A 9 -11.15 -1.36 -2.69
C LEU A 9 -12.62 -1.36 -3.14
N GLU A 10 -12.93 -0.75 -4.29
CA GLU A 10 -14.28 -0.69 -4.83
C GLU A 10 -14.84 -2.08 -5.12
N LYS A 11 -14.02 -2.99 -5.67
CA LYS A 11 -14.42 -4.37 -5.93
C LYS A 11 -14.81 -5.10 -4.65
N ALA A 12 -13.96 -5.07 -3.61
CA ALA A 12 -14.26 -5.72 -2.33
C ALA A 12 -15.52 -5.12 -1.67
N CYS A 13 -15.69 -3.79 -1.76
CA CYS A 13 -16.88 -3.10 -1.27
C CYS A 13 -18.16 -3.44 -2.07
N LYS A 14 -18.07 -3.69 -3.38
CA LYS A 14 -19.20 -4.18 -4.18
C LYS A 14 -19.56 -5.62 -3.82
N GLU A 15 -18.57 -6.51 -3.71
CA GLU A 15 -18.79 -7.92 -3.36
C GLU A 15 -19.47 -8.09 -1.99
N ILE A 16 -19.11 -7.27 -0.99
CA ILE A 16 -19.77 -7.32 0.32
C ILE A 16 -21.20 -6.78 0.29
N ILE A 17 -21.46 -5.68 -0.45
CA ILE A 17 -22.82 -5.17 -0.66
C ILE A 17 -23.66 -6.25 -1.34
N GLU A 18 -23.11 -6.85 -2.40
CA GLU A 18 -23.76 -7.90 -3.16
C GLU A 18 -24.14 -9.09 -2.30
N THR A 19 -23.19 -9.59 -1.51
CA THR A 19 -23.41 -10.68 -0.56
C THR A 19 -24.53 -10.33 0.42
N ILE A 20 -24.52 -9.13 1.01
CA ILE A 20 -25.54 -8.71 1.97
C ILE A 20 -26.92 -8.65 1.31
N LEU A 21 -27.04 -8.00 0.15
CA LEU A 21 -28.30 -7.78 -0.55
C LEU A 21 -28.92 -9.09 -1.07
N PHE A 22 -28.10 -10.07 -1.48
CA PHE A 22 -28.62 -11.39 -1.84
C PHE A 22 -28.94 -12.27 -0.64
N CYS A 23 -28.25 -12.12 0.50
CA CYS A 23 -28.53 -12.90 1.71
C CYS A 23 -29.74 -12.40 2.50
N LEU A 24 -30.07 -11.11 2.43
CA LEU A 24 -31.13 -10.49 3.23
C LEU A 24 -32.29 -10.03 2.33
N SER A 25 -33.39 -10.78 2.33
CA SER A 25 -34.55 -10.53 1.45
C SER A 25 -35.29 -9.22 1.69
N ASN A 26 -35.09 -8.58 2.85
CA ASN A 26 -35.67 -7.29 3.18
C ASN A 26 -34.71 -6.12 2.91
N ALA A 27 -33.42 -6.38 2.62
CA ALA A 27 -32.45 -5.36 2.27
C ALA A 27 -32.57 -5.01 0.78
N TYR A 28 -32.55 -3.73 0.45
CA TYR A 28 -32.69 -3.30 -0.96
C TYR A 28 -31.60 -2.32 -1.42
N LYS A 29 -30.88 -1.68 -0.50
CA LYS A 29 -29.77 -0.77 -0.84
C LYS A 29 -28.62 -0.94 0.13
N GLY A 30 -27.41 -0.98 -0.39
CA GLY A 30 -26.18 -1.03 0.41
C GLY A 30 -25.20 0.05 -0.02
N THR A 31 -24.47 0.61 0.94
CA THR A 31 -23.43 1.61 0.70
C THR A 31 -22.26 1.36 1.65
N VAL A 32 -21.03 1.44 1.13
CA VAL A 32 -19.81 1.34 1.94
C VAL A 32 -19.05 2.65 1.87
N TYR A 33 -18.66 3.14 3.05
CA TYR A 33 -17.85 4.33 3.23
C TYR A 33 -16.49 3.92 3.76
N GLN A 34 -15.40 4.32 3.10
CA GLN A 34 -14.05 4.20 3.64
C GLN A 34 -13.83 5.29 4.69
N ILE A 35 -13.16 4.94 5.78
CA ILE A 35 -12.70 5.89 6.79
C ILE A 35 -11.18 6.05 6.63
N GLY A 36 -10.76 7.27 6.31
CA GLY A 36 -9.36 7.66 6.16
C GLY A 36 -8.58 7.74 7.47
N PRO A 37 -7.26 7.98 7.43
CA PRO A 37 -6.39 7.80 8.59
C PRO A 37 -6.61 8.83 9.69
N PRO A 38 -6.30 8.48 10.95
CA PRO A 38 -6.17 9.47 12.01
C PRO A 38 -5.13 10.55 11.65
N PRO A 39 -5.32 11.80 12.10
CA PRO A 39 -6.45 12.28 12.91
C PRO A 39 -7.68 12.70 12.08
N ASP A 40 -7.55 12.83 10.76
CA ASP A 40 -8.58 13.47 9.91
C ASP A 40 -9.86 12.65 9.72
N LEU A 41 -9.76 11.32 9.80
CA LEU A 41 -10.85 10.34 9.60
C LEU A 41 -11.84 10.71 8.49
N VAL A 42 -11.33 11.06 7.31
CA VAL A 42 -12.17 11.46 6.18
C VAL A 42 -13.04 10.28 5.74
N ALA A 43 -14.35 10.45 5.80
CA ALA A 43 -15.32 9.45 5.36
C ALA A 43 -15.64 9.68 3.87
N VAL A 44 -15.40 8.67 3.04
CA VAL A 44 -15.59 8.72 1.58
C VAL A 44 -16.46 7.56 1.13
N ARG A 45 -17.53 7.82 0.39
CA ARG A 45 -18.38 6.81 -0.25
C ARG A 45 -17.57 6.10 -1.34
N VAL A 46 -17.42 4.79 -1.20
CA VAL A 46 -16.66 3.95 -2.13
C VAL A 46 -17.59 3.27 -3.14
N ALA A 47 -18.65 2.64 -2.64
CA ALA A 47 -19.58 1.87 -3.45
C ALA A 47 -21.00 2.03 -2.91
N SER A 48 -21.97 2.06 -3.83
CA SER A 48 -23.40 2.07 -3.53
C SER A 48 -24.10 1.20 -4.57
N GLY A 49 -25.04 0.37 -4.14
CA GLY A 49 -25.81 -0.51 -5.01
C GLY A 49 -27.23 -0.69 -4.52
N ILE A 50 -28.16 -0.82 -5.46
CA ILE A 50 -29.58 -1.05 -5.21
C ILE A 50 -29.96 -2.37 -5.88
N ILE A 51 -30.64 -3.24 -5.14
CA ILE A 51 -31.22 -4.48 -5.69
C ILE A 51 -32.71 -4.27 -5.94
N GLY A 52 -33.13 -4.50 -7.19
CA GLY A 52 -34.53 -4.39 -7.58
C GLY A 52 -35.41 -5.48 -6.97
N GLU A 53 -36.73 -5.34 -7.07
CA GLU A 53 -37.69 -6.26 -6.44
C GLU A 53 -37.54 -7.71 -6.90
N ALA A 54 -37.07 -7.93 -8.13
CA ALA A 54 -36.81 -9.26 -8.67
C ALA A 54 -35.62 -9.98 -8.00
N HIS A 55 -34.79 -9.29 -7.22
CA HIS A 55 -33.59 -9.82 -6.56
C HIS A 55 -32.66 -10.61 -7.52
N LYS A 56 -32.50 -10.12 -8.75
CA LYS A 56 -31.68 -10.79 -9.78
C LYS A 56 -30.38 -10.07 -10.10
N GLN A 57 -30.38 -8.75 -10.00
CA GLN A 57 -29.25 -7.93 -10.37
C GLN A 57 -29.20 -6.69 -9.49
N ILE A 58 -27.98 -6.27 -9.19
CA ILE A 58 -27.70 -5.02 -8.49
C ILE A 58 -27.37 -3.96 -9.52
N GLU A 59 -28.06 -2.85 -9.42
CA GLU A 59 -27.75 -1.64 -10.15
C GLU A 59 -26.72 -0.86 -9.32
N TRP A 60 -25.51 -0.77 -9.88
CA TRP A 60 -24.42 -0.02 -9.30
C TRP A 60 -24.53 1.42 -9.77
N ASP A 61 -25.20 2.25 -8.98
CA ASP A 61 -25.23 3.68 -9.24
C ASP A 61 -25.00 4.49 -7.95
N LEU A 62 -24.32 5.62 -8.12
CA LEU A 62 -24.13 6.63 -7.09
C LEU A 62 -25.30 7.61 -7.16
N GLU A 63 -26.54 7.12 -7.08
CA GLU A 63 -27.71 7.98 -7.11
C GLU A 63 -27.71 8.95 -5.92
N GLY A 64 -27.92 10.23 -6.24
CA GLY A 64 -27.97 11.34 -5.29
C GLY A 64 -26.58 11.85 -4.88
N SER A 65 -26.48 13.18 -4.73
CA SER A 65 -25.32 13.82 -4.13
C SER A 65 -25.26 13.46 -2.64
N SER A 66 -24.13 12.89 -2.21
CA SER A 66 -23.84 12.65 -0.80
C SER A 66 -22.70 13.57 -0.36
N ASP A 67 -22.77 14.12 0.85
CA ASP A 67 -21.61 14.85 1.43
C ASP A 67 -20.39 13.93 1.60
N TYR A 68 -20.60 12.62 1.54
CA TYR A 68 -19.54 11.61 1.60
C TYR A 68 -18.96 11.29 0.22
N ASP A 69 -19.47 11.85 -0.88
CA ASP A 69 -18.82 11.71 -2.19
C ASP A 69 -17.45 12.39 -2.20
N PRO A 70 -16.49 11.92 -3.02
CA PRO A 70 -15.17 12.55 -3.13
C PRO A 70 -15.27 14.08 -3.27
N PRO A 71 -14.56 14.86 -2.43
CA PRO A 71 -13.42 14.48 -1.57
C PRO A 71 -13.76 13.81 -0.22
N GLY A 72 -15.05 13.67 0.11
CA GLY A 72 -15.54 13.12 1.36
C GLY A 72 -15.66 14.16 2.47
N LYS A 73 -16.07 13.67 3.64
CA LYS A 73 -16.40 14.50 4.81
C LYS A 73 -15.41 14.24 5.94
N ARG A 74 -14.77 15.28 6.49
CA ARG A 74 -13.75 15.15 7.53
C ARG A 74 -14.37 14.87 8.90
N TRP A 75 -13.59 14.29 9.82
CA TRP A 75 -14.04 14.00 11.19
C TRP A 75 -14.70 15.19 11.88
N ILE A 76 -14.07 16.37 11.80
CA ILE A 76 -14.58 17.63 12.37
C ILE A 76 -15.96 18.04 11.82
N GLU A 77 -16.32 17.54 10.64
CA GLU A 77 -17.57 17.83 9.95
C GLU A 77 -18.65 16.78 10.19
N TYR A 78 -18.39 15.64 10.81
CA TYR A 78 -19.46 14.68 11.12
C TYR A 78 -19.41 14.13 12.54
N ARG A 79 -18.41 14.49 13.35
CA ARG A 79 -18.38 14.14 14.77
C ARG A 79 -19.60 14.69 15.51
N ASP A 80 -19.99 14.01 16.57
CA ASP A 80 -21.06 14.49 17.44
C ASP A 80 -20.60 15.75 18.18
N GLU A 81 -21.41 16.81 18.11
CA GLU A 81 -21.19 18.06 18.84
C GLU A 81 -22.52 18.75 19.20
N PRO A 82 -22.57 19.49 20.32
CA PRO A 82 -23.77 20.23 20.72
C PRO A 82 -24.23 21.21 19.63
N GLY A 83 -25.52 21.21 19.34
CA GLY A 83 -26.13 22.09 18.34
C GLY A 83 -26.04 21.59 16.89
N ARG A 84 -25.26 20.54 16.62
CA ARG A 84 -25.23 19.86 15.32
C ARG A 84 -26.26 18.72 15.27
N THR A 85 -26.71 18.39 14.06
CA THR A 85 -27.44 17.14 13.84
C THR A 85 -26.50 15.96 14.05
N LEU A 86 -26.92 15.01 14.89
CA LEU A 86 -26.17 13.78 15.15
C LEU A 86 -26.21 12.88 13.91
N GLU A 87 -25.09 12.23 13.60
CA GLU A 87 -24.97 11.35 12.42
C GLU A 87 -24.65 9.92 12.87
N ALA A 88 -25.32 8.91 12.28
CA ALA A 88 -25.02 7.50 12.58
C ALA A 88 -23.58 7.12 12.21
N MET A 89 -23.00 7.79 11.20
CA MET A 89 -21.58 7.68 10.85
C MET A 89 -20.67 8.04 12.04
N ALA A 90 -20.95 9.15 12.72
CA ALA A 90 -20.18 9.63 13.87
C ALA A 90 -20.14 8.57 14.99
N TRP A 91 -21.30 7.98 15.27
CA TRP A 91 -21.42 6.93 16.27
C TRP A 91 -20.59 5.69 15.92
N CYS A 92 -20.69 5.24 14.67
CA CYS A 92 -19.94 4.08 14.17
C CYS A 92 -18.44 4.28 14.27
N VAL A 93 -17.98 5.47 13.88
CA VAL A 93 -16.56 5.86 13.90
C VAL A 93 -16.10 6.03 15.35
N GLU A 94 -16.71 6.91 16.13
CA GLU A 94 -16.25 7.26 17.48
C GLU A 94 -16.33 6.09 18.46
N LYS A 95 -17.51 5.45 18.54
CA LYS A 95 -17.80 4.44 19.55
C LYS A 95 -17.44 3.03 19.10
N GLN A 96 -17.06 2.85 17.83
CA GLN A 96 -16.78 1.54 17.23
C GLN A 96 -17.94 0.55 17.40
N LYS A 97 -19.17 1.07 17.34
CA LYS A 97 -20.42 0.33 17.55
C LYS A 97 -21.37 0.59 16.41
N SER A 98 -22.18 -0.40 16.05
CA SER A 98 -23.23 -0.19 15.07
C SER A 98 -24.34 0.73 15.56
N TRP A 99 -25.06 1.27 14.59
CA TRP A 99 -26.31 1.99 14.78
C TRP A 99 -27.41 1.32 13.96
N THR A 100 -28.62 1.25 14.50
CA THR A 100 -29.79 0.69 13.81
C THR A 100 -30.97 1.63 14.01
N SER A 101 -31.51 2.14 12.91
CA SER A 101 -32.75 2.91 12.91
C SER A 101 -33.95 1.96 12.92
N GLU A 102 -34.33 1.48 14.11
CA GLU A 102 -35.51 0.62 14.29
C GLU A 102 -36.83 1.37 14.06
N ASN A 103 -36.85 2.69 14.28
CA ASN A 103 -37.96 3.58 13.95
C ASN A 103 -37.42 4.90 13.35
N PRO A 104 -37.35 5.02 12.00
CA PRO A 104 -36.78 6.20 11.35
C PRO A 104 -37.47 7.52 11.67
N SER A 105 -38.74 7.50 12.10
CA SER A 105 -39.47 8.71 12.48
C SER A 105 -39.04 9.28 13.84
N GLU A 106 -38.51 8.43 14.73
CA GLU A 106 -38.09 8.79 16.08
C GLU A 106 -36.56 8.78 16.24
N ASP A 107 -35.83 8.25 15.26
CA ASP A 107 -34.37 8.15 15.32
C ASP A 107 -33.72 9.54 15.35
N ILE A 108 -33.02 9.80 16.46
CA ILE A 108 -32.29 11.05 16.70
C ILE A 108 -31.19 11.33 15.68
N ARG A 109 -30.66 10.28 15.03
CA ARG A 109 -29.59 10.34 14.03
C ARG A 109 -30.09 10.34 12.58
N SER A 110 -31.40 10.23 12.38
CA SER A 110 -32.10 10.39 11.10
C SER A 110 -32.71 11.79 10.91
N ARG A 111 -32.62 12.65 11.93
CA ARG A 111 -33.28 13.96 11.98
C ARG A 111 -32.86 14.96 10.90
N ARG A 112 -31.71 14.77 10.25
CA ARG A 112 -31.26 15.67 9.16
C ARG A 112 -32.22 15.61 7.99
N TYR A 113 -32.52 14.39 7.52
CA TYR A 113 -33.41 14.16 6.40
C TYR A 113 -34.87 14.52 6.74
N GLN A 114 -35.29 14.29 7.99
CA GLN A 114 -36.61 14.71 8.46
C GLN A 114 -36.85 16.22 8.37
N LYS A 115 -35.82 17.04 8.66
CA LYS A 115 -35.90 18.52 8.52
C LYS A 115 -35.96 18.98 7.05
N GLU A 116 -35.43 18.18 6.14
CA GLU A 116 -35.46 18.42 4.69
C GLU A 116 -36.72 17.81 4.02
N GLY A 117 -37.63 17.22 4.79
CA GLY A 117 -38.86 16.60 4.29
C GLY A 117 -38.67 15.21 3.67
N VAL A 118 -37.48 14.62 3.81
CA VAL A 118 -37.14 13.27 3.32
C VAL A 118 -37.26 12.28 4.47
N PHE A 119 -38.14 11.29 4.33
CA PHE A 119 -38.20 10.19 5.28
C PHE A 119 -37.02 9.25 5.05
N GLU A 120 -36.17 9.06 6.07
CA GLU A 120 -35.18 7.99 6.01
C GLU A 120 -35.86 6.64 6.17
N ASP A 121 -35.33 5.64 5.46
CA ASP A 121 -35.78 4.25 5.58
C ASP A 121 -35.18 3.56 6.81
N TYR A 122 -35.74 2.40 7.16
CA TYR A 122 -35.13 1.49 8.14
C TYR A 122 -33.73 1.12 7.66
N HIS A 123 -32.72 1.36 8.49
CA HIS A 123 -31.34 1.12 8.09
C HIS A 123 -30.45 0.71 9.24
N HIS A 124 -29.36 0.03 8.90
CA HIS A 124 -28.32 -0.37 9.82
C HIS A 124 -26.97 0.12 9.31
N MET A 125 -26.17 0.68 10.21
CA MET A 125 -24.77 1.04 9.96
C MET A 125 -23.85 0.19 10.83
N GLU A 126 -22.93 -0.55 10.21
CA GLU A 126 -21.99 -1.44 10.89
C GLU A 126 -20.55 -0.99 10.61
N PRO A 127 -19.74 -0.69 11.66
CA PRO A 127 -18.34 -0.37 11.49
C PRO A 127 -17.53 -1.62 11.13
N VAL A 128 -16.60 -1.45 10.20
CA VAL A 128 -15.62 -2.46 9.81
C VAL A 128 -14.37 -2.25 10.66
N LEU A 129 -14.13 -3.20 11.56
CA LEU A 129 -13.06 -3.12 12.55
C LEU A 129 -11.88 -3.99 12.17
N ILE A 130 -10.67 -3.45 12.31
CA ILE A 130 -9.42 -4.18 12.17
C ILE A 130 -8.58 -3.95 13.42
N ARG A 131 -7.87 -4.99 13.89
CA ARG A 131 -6.98 -4.85 15.04
C ARG A 131 -5.79 -3.98 14.67
N LYS A 132 -5.39 -3.08 15.57
CA LYS A 132 -4.19 -2.25 15.44
C LYS A 132 -2.93 -3.10 15.23
N SER A 133 -2.83 -4.23 15.95
CA SER A 133 -1.72 -5.18 15.83
C SER A 133 -1.49 -5.68 14.40
N ASP A 134 -2.57 -5.82 13.63
CA ASP A 134 -2.52 -6.45 12.31
C ASP A 134 -2.10 -5.44 11.22
N LEU A 135 -2.21 -4.14 11.52
CA LEU A 135 -1.78 -3.05 10.64
C LEU A 135 -0.30 -2.68 10.86
N ILE A 136 0.24 -3.00 12.03
CA ILE A 136 1.62 -2.72 12.41
C ILE A 136 2.45 -3.98 12.13
N ILE A 137 2.59 -4.33 10.85
CA ILE A 137 3.65 -5.25 10.43
C ILE A 137 4.90 -4.40 10.21
N ASP A 138 5.59 -4.18 11.32
CA ASP A 138 7.03 -3.90 11.43
C ASP A 138 7.62 -2.79 10.54
N ASN A 139 7.57 -1.56 11.06
CA ASN A 139 8.53 -0.50 10.72
C ASN A 139 9.21 0.01 12.00
N GLY A 140 9.71 -0.87 12.87
CA GLY A 140 10.78 -0.58 13.86
C GLY A 140 10.72 0.74 14.65
N GLY A 141 9.54 1.31 14.85
CA GLY A 141 9.36 2.66 15.35
C GLY A 141 7.93 2.83 15.78
N SER A 142 7.74 3.16 17.05
CA SER A 142 6.49 3.68 17.60
C SER A 142 6.06 4.88 16.75
N MET A 143 5.30 4.64 15.68
CA MET A 143 4.60 5.69 14.96
C MET A 143 3.65 6.30 15.99
N SER A 144 3.93 7.52 16.44
CA SER A 144 3.01 8.23 17.32
C SER A 144 1.75 8.51 16.52
N ILE A 145 0.81 7.57 16.53
CA ILE A 145 -0.50 7.76 15.93
C ILE A 145 -1.13 8.92 16.69
N GLU A 146 -1.33 10.04 16.00
CA GLU A 146 -2.11 11.13 16.53
C GLU A 146 -3.57 10.68 16.54
N TYR A 147 -4.07 10.33 17.73
CA TYR A 147 -5.45 9.88 17.87
C TYR A 147 -6.41 11.04 17.59
N PRO A 148 -7.51 10.80 16.87
CA PRO A 148 -8.54 11.80 16.67
C PRO A 148 -9.16 12.15 18.03
N VAL A 149 -9.68 13.37 18.17
CA VAL A 149 -10.38 13.79 19.39
C VAL A 149 -11.86 14.00 19.13
N ASN A 150 -12.71 13.60 20.09
CA ASN A 150 -14.12 13.94 20.06
C ASN A 150 -14.34 15.43 20.43
N TYR A 151 -15.61 15.85 20.51
CA TYR A 151 -15.94 17.24 20.88
C TYR A 151 -15.41 17.64 22.26
N ASN A 152 -15.35 16.70 23.22
CA ASN A 152 -14.85 16.96 24.57
C ASN A 152 -13.32 17.01 24.66
N GLY A 153 -12.61 16.81 23.55
CA GLY A 153 -11.14 16.72 23.54
C GLY A 153 -10.59 15.36 23.97
N GLU A 154 -11.45 14.35 24.14
CA GLU A 154 -11.03 12.99 24.50
C GLU A 154 -10.50 12.27 23.25
N ARG A 155 -9.36 11.60 23.38
CA ARG A 155 -8.79 10.81 22.29
C ARG A 155 -9.64 9.57 22.05
N ILE A 156 -10.11 9.42 20.82
CA ILE A 156 -10.92 8.27 20.43
C ILE A 156 -10.01 7.16 19.93
N TRP A 157 -10.42 5.93 20.19
CA TRP A 157 -9.68 4.69 19.89
C TRP A 157 -8.37 4.48 20.64
N GLU A 158 -7.83 5.42 21.41
CA GLU A 158 -6.56 5.27 22.14
C GLU A 158 -6.53 3.96 22.95
N ASP A 159 -7.55 3.74 23.77
CA ASP A 159 -7.69 2.55 24.64
C ASP A 159 -8.32 1.32 23.94
N SER A 160 -8.59 1.39 22.63
CA SER A 160 -9.17 0.26 21.88
C SER A 160 -8.10 -0.52 21.13
N ASP A 161 -8.24 -1.85 21.06
CA ASP A 161 -7.40 -2.70 20.21
C ASP A 161 -7.71 -2.54 18.71
N TYR A 162 -8.80 -1.85 18.37
CA TYR A 162 -9.34 -1.77 17.02
C TYR A 162 -9.29 -0.36 16.46
N ILE A 163 -9.32 -0.26 15.14
CA ILE A 163 -9.65 0.97 14.41
C ILE A 163 -10.83 0.72 13.46
N VAL A 164 -11.54 1.79 13.09
CA VAL A 164 -12.56 1.74 12.04
C VAL A 164 -11.92 2.08 10.71
N VAL A 165 -12.07 1.21 9.72
CA VAL A 165 -11.50 1.40 8.37
C VAL A 165 -12.56 1.64 7.31
N ALA A 166 -13.79 1.24 7.59
CA ALA A 166 -14.95 1.49 6.75
C ALA A 166 -16.24 1.41 7.59
N VAL A 167 -17.35 1.87 7.04
CA VAL A 167 -18.69 1.70 7.60
C VAL A 167 -19.64 1.25 6.50
N ILE A 168 -20.43 0.22 6.78
CA ILE A 168 -21.42 -0.35 5.85
C ILE A 168 -22.80 0.16 6.26
N LYS A 169 -23.52 0.86 5.39
CA LYS A 169 -24.93 1.25 5.56
C LYS A 169 -25.82 0.36 4.70
N ILE A 170 -26.79 -0.32 5.30
CA ILE A 170 -27.76 -1.17 4.60
C ILE A 170 -29.18 -0.65 4.90
N HIS A 171 -29.97 -0.44 3.85
CA HIS A 171 -31.36 -0.02 3.93
C HIS A 171 -32.30 -1.21 3.74
N PHE A 172 -33.43 -1.17 4.44
CA PHE A 172 -34.41 -2.23 4.51
C PHE A 172 -35.82 -1.73 4.20
N LYS A 173 -36.61 -2.54 3.49
CA LYS A 173 -38.00 -2.22 3.15
C LYS A 173 -38.96 -2.28 4.35
N GLY A 174 -38.52 -2.91 5.44
CA GLY A 174 -39.33 -3.13 6.63
C GLY A 174 -38.51 -2.97 7.90
N PRO A 175 -39.18 -3.06 9.07
CA PRO A 175 -38.54 -2.87 10.35
C PRO A 175 -37.47 -3.93 10.60
N ILE A 176 -36.36 -3.48 11.17
CA ILE A 176 -35.26 -4.32 11.63
C ILE A 176 -35.05 -4.08 13.12
N LYS A 177 -34.37 -5.03 13.79
CA LYS A 177 -34.07 -4.92 15.21
C LYS A 177 -32.59 -4.91 15.52
N ILE A 178 -32.20 -4.16 16.54
CA ILE A 178 -30.86 -4.23 17.13
C ILE A 178 -30.63 -5.67 17.60
N ASN A 179 -29.48 -6.24 17.25
CA ASN A 179 -29.14 -7.64 17.49
C ASN A 179 -30.10 -8.67 16.85
N GLY A 180 -30.97 -8.23 15.93
CA GLY A 180 -31.78 -9.11 15.10
C GLY A 180 -30.94 -9.95 14.13
N PRO A 181 -31.53 -10.96 13.47
CA PRO A 181 -30.83 -11.85 12.54
C PRO A 181 -30.04 -11.10 11.45
N GLU A 182 -30.63 -10.07 10.86
CA GLU A 182 -30.06 -9.26 9.78
C GLU A 182 -28.80 -8.53 10.26
N THR A 183 -28.89 -7.80 11.38
CA THR A 183 -27.76 -7.06 11.95
C THR A 183 -26.63 -7.99 12.38
N ARG A 184 -26.95 -9.21 12.87
CA ARG A 184 -25.94 -10.22 13.22
C ARG A 184 -25.22 -10.77 12.00
N ILE A 185 -25.92 -10.96 10.87
CA ILE A 185 -25.31 -11.37 9.60
C ILE A 185 -24.39 -10.27 9.10
N ILE A 186 -24.86 -9.01 9.06
CA ILE A 186 -24.06 -7.86 8.62
C ILE A 186 -22.81 -7.71 9.48
N LYS A 187 -22.91 -7.85 10.81
CA LYS A 187 -21.76 -7.83 11.73
C LYS A 187 -20.73 -8.94 11.50
N LYS A 188 -21.17 -10.12 11.04
CA LYS A 188 -20.23 -11.19 10.66
C LYS A 188 -19.54 -10.86 9.34
N LEU A 189 -20.31 -10.38 8.37
CA LEU A 189 -19.82 -10.00 7.04
C LEU A 189 -18.87 -8.80 7.11
N SER A 190 -19.14 -7.81 7.97
CA SER A 190 -18.25 -6.66 8.18
C SER A 190 -16.87 -7.07 8.69
N ARG A 191 -16.79 -8.11 9.56
CA ARG A 191 -15.51 -8.67 10.01
C ARG A 191 -14.77 -9.36 8.87
N THR A 192 -15.47 -10.13 8.04
CA THR A 192 -14.89 -10.75 6.84
C THR A 192 -14.31 -9.70 5.90
N LEU A 193 -15.04 -8.62 5.63
CA LEU A 193 -14.55 -7.50 4.82
C LEU A 193 -13.28 -6.90 5.44
N GLY A 194 -13.25 -6.68 6.76
CA GLY A 194 -12.05 -6.17 7.44
C GLY A 194 -10.82 -7.06 7.21
N THR A 195 -10.98 -8.38 7.34
CA THR A 195 -9.91 -9.36 7.05
C THR A 195 -9.50 -9.38 5.58
N GLU A 196 -10.45 -9.24 4.67
CA GLU A 196 -10.20 -9.22 3.23
C GLU A 196 -9.39 -7.98 2.82
N LEU A 197 -9.82 -6.79 3.26
CA LEU A 197 -9.12 -5.53 3.00
C LEU A 197 -7.69 -5.55 3.56
N LEU A 198 -7.51 -6.12 4.76
CA LEU A 198 -6.18 -6.33 5.33
C LEU A 198 -5.33 -7.27 4.45
N SER A 199 -5.91 -8.36 3.99
CA SER A 199 -5.21 -9.34 3.15
C SER A 199 -4.73 -8.71 1.82
N TYR A 200 -5.56 -7.86 1.20
CA TYR A 200 -5.14 -7.09 0.03
C TYR A 200 -4.00 -6.13 0.35
N GLN A 201 -4.05 -5.45 1.51
CA GLN A 201 -3.01 -4.52 1.93
C GLN A 201 -1.66 -5.23 2.06
N LEU A 202 -1.62 -6.34 2.80
CA LEU A 202 -0.40 -7.11 3.02
C LEU A 202 0.19 -7.66 1.73
N LYS A 203 -0.67 -8.10 0.80
CA LYS A 203 -0.24 -8.55 -0.52
C LYS A 203 0.38 -7.41 -1.32
N ASN A 204 -0.24 -6.22 -1.33
CA ASN A 204 0.28 -5.06 -2.03
C ASN A 204 1.63 -4.61 -1.45
N ASP A 205 1.74 -4.51 -0.13
CA ASP A 205 2.96 -4.09 0.56
C ASP A 205 4.11 -5.07 0.29
N SER A 206 3.84 -6.38 0.35
CA SER A 206 4.82 -7.43 0.01
C SER A 206 5.32 -7.31 -1.44
N LEU A 207 4.42 -7.08 -2.40
CA LEU A 207 4.79 -6.87 -3.80
C LEU A 207 5.68 -5.64 -3.98
N GLN A 208 5.40 -4.54 -3.27
CA GLN A 208 6.22 -3.33 -3.32
C GLN A 208 7.63 -3.56 -2.74
N VAL A 209 7.73 -4.24 -1.60
CA VAL A 209 9.01 -4.59 -0.98
C VAL A 209 9.84 -5.48 -1.92
N MET A 210 9.24 -6.51 -2.51
CA MET A 210 9.92 -7.38 -3.48
C MET A 210 10.42 -6.62 -4.71
N LYS A 211 9.61 -5.70 -5.24
CA LYS A 211 10.01 -4.85 -6.38
C LYS A 211 11.20 -3.96 -6.03
N ARG A 212 11.21 -3.38 -4.83
CA ARG A 212 12.34 -2.58 -4.34
C ARG A 212 13.60 -3.42 -4.19
N LEU A 213 13.51 -4.59 -3.55
CA LEU A 213 14.64 -5.49 -3.36
C LEU A 213 15.24 -5.96 -4.70
N ALA A 214 14.40 -6.25 -5.70
CA ALA A 214 14.86 -6.61 -7.03
C ALA A 214 15.62 -5.44 -7.71
N LYS A 215 15.15 -4.21 -7.54
CA LYS A 215 15.82 -3.01 -8.05
C LYS A 215 17.17 -2.78 -7.35
N ASP A 216 17.20 -2.85 -6.02
CA ASP A 216 18.42 -2.64 -5.23
C ASP A 216 19.49 -3.70 -5.57
N LYS A 217 19.06 -4.95 -5.84
CA LYS A 217 19.97 -6.01 -6.31
C LYS A 217 20.60 -5.67 -7.66
N LEU A 218 19.82 -5.17 -8.62
CA LEU A 218 20.34 -4.75 -9.92
C LEU A 218 21.32 -3.58 -9.80
N GLU A 219 21.00 -2.60 -8.97
CA GLU A 219 21.87 -1.45 -8.71
C GLU A 219 23.20 -1.89 -8.07
N THR A 220 23.14 -2.78 -7.08
CA THR A 220 24.32 -3.36 -6.45
C THR A 220 25.18 -4.11 -7.45
N CYS A 221 24.58 -4.94 -8.32
CA CYS A 221 25.31 -5.62 -9.40
C CYS A 221 26.00 -4.63 -10.36
N ASN A 222 25.35 -3.52 -10.70
CA ASN A 222 25.95 -2.49 -11.56
C ASN A 222 27.15 -1.82 -10.89
N ILE A 223 27.04 -1.47 -9.60
CA ILE A 223 28.14 -0.89 -8.82
C ILE A 223 29.30 -1.88 -8.73
N LEU A 224 29.03 -3.16 -8.45
CA LEU A 224 30.05 -4.21 -8.40
C LEU A 224 30.74 -4.39 -9.75
N ALA A 225 30.00 -4.45 -10.86
CA ALA A 225 30.56 -4.58 -12.20
C ALA A 225 31.46 -3.39 -12.56
N HIS A 226 31.03 -2.16 -12.22
CA HIS A 226 31.83 -0.96 -12.42
C HIS A 226 33.12 -0.98 -11.57
N THR A 227 33.01 -1.37 -10.31
CA THR A 227 34.15 -1.48 -9.38
C THR A 227 35.15 -2.53 -9.86
N LEU A 228 34.67 -3.70 -10.29
CA LEU A 228 35.50 -4.76 -10.85
C LEU A 228 36.21 -4.31 -12.14
N ARG A 229 35.51 -3.63 -13.05
CA ARG A 229 36.11 -3.10 -14.28
C ARG A 229 37.25 -2.12 -13.98
N ASN A 230 37.04 -1.24 -13.01
CA ASN A 230 38.06 -0.28 -12.58
C ASN A 230 39.26 -0.95 -11.91
N ALA A 231 39.02 -1.94 -11.05
CA ALA A 231 40.09 -2.72 -10.42
C ALA A 231 40.91 -3.48 -11.47
N LEU A 232 40.27 -4.15 -12.42
CA LEU A 232 40.94 -4.86 -13.53
C LEU A 232 41.79 -3.92 -14.39
N ALA A 233 41.26 -2.74 -14.74
CA ALA A 233 42.01 -1.74 -15.50
C ALA A 233 43.26 -1.26 -14.75
N LYS A 234 43.14 -0.97 -13.44
CA LYS A 234 44.29 -0.57 -12.60
C LYS A 234 45.32 -1.69 -12.48
N SER A 235 44.89 -2.93 -12.24
CA SER A 235 45.79 -4.09 -12.18
C SER A 235 46.50 -4.33 -13.51
N GLY A 236 45.81 -4.16 -14.65
CA GLY A 236 46.40 -4.25 -15.97
C GLY A 236 47.49 -3.21 -16.23
N LEU A 237 47.31 -1.98 -15.74
CA LEU A 237 48.32 -0.93 -15.78
C LEU A 237 49.56 -1.31 -14.93
N ILE A 238 49.34 -1.74 -13.68
CA ILE A 238 50.43 -2.18 -12.79
C ILE A 238 51.21 -3.33 -13.42
N PHE A 239 50.53 -4.32 -13.98
CA PHE A 239 51.19 -5.45 -14.63
C PHE A 239 52.03 -5.02 -15.84
N SER A 240 51.52 -4.08 -16.64
CA SER A 240 52.28 -3.50 -17.76
C SER A 240 53.53 -2.77 -17.29
N LEU A 241 53.46 -2.02 -16.19
CA LEU A 241 54.61 -1.34 -15.59
C LEU A 241 55.65 -2.34 -15.07
N ILE A 242 55.23 -3.39 -14.36
CA ILE A 242 56.13 -4.46 -13.91
C ILE A 242 56.84 -5.12 -15.10
N LYS A 243 56.10 -5.39 -16.18
CA LYS A 243 56.66 -5.98 -17.39
C LYS A 243 57.70 -5.07 -18.04
N LEU A 244 57.47 -3.76 -18.06
CA LEU A 244 58.41 -2.76 -18.56
C LEU A 244 59.70 -2.76 -17.73
N GLU A 245 59.60 -2.65 -16.40
CA GLU A 245 60.75 -2.67 -15.49
C GLU A 245 61.56 -3.97 -15.62
N LEU A 246 60.89 -5.11 -15.71
CA LEU A 246 61.56 -6.40 -15.95
C LEU A 246 62.30 -6.44 -17.29
N ALA A 247 61.73 -5.86 -18.35
CA ALA A 247 62.38 -5.78 -19.64
C ALA A 247 63.64 -4.89 -19.57
N THR A 248 63.55 -3.74 -18.90
CA THR A 248 64.69 -2.84 -18.68
C THR A 248 65.80 -3.48 -17.86
N LEU A 249 65.46 -4.16 -16.76
CA LEU A 249 66.42 -4.90 -15.95
C LEU A 249 67.10 -6.01 -16.75
N ARG A 250 66.33 -6.72 -17.59
CA ARG A 250 66.88 -7.74 -18.49
C ARG A 250 67.87 -7.13 -19.48
N GLU A 251 67.53 -6.02 -20.13
CA GLU A 251 68.42 -5.34 -21.07
C GLU A 251 69.72 -4.92 -20.39
N GLN A 252 69.65 -4.28 -19.21
CA GLN A 252 70.82 -3.89 -18.44
C GLN A 252 71.68 -5.10 -18.03
N TRP A 253 71.04 -6.21 -17.64
CA TRP A 253 71.75 -7.44 -17.28
C TRP A 253 72.44 -8.06 -18.49
N GLU A 254 71.75 -8.15 -19.63
CA GLU A 254 72.31 -8.62 -20.90
C GLU A 254 73.49 -7.76 -21.36
N GLU A 255 73.39 -6.43 -21.26
CA GLU A 255 74.47 -5.50 -21.60
C GLU A 255 75.70 -5.76 -20.73
N LYS A 256 75.53 -5.86 -19.41
CA LYS A 256 76.64 -6.12 -18.48
C LYS A 256 77.31 -7.48 -18.70
N LEU A 257 76.51 -8.51 -19.02
CA LEU A 257 77.01 -9.85 -19.36
C LEU A 257 77.82 -9.85 -20.66
N LEU A 258 77.43 -9.03 -21.64
CA LEU A 258 78.16 -8.82 -22.89
C LEU A 258 79.40 -7.94 -22.73
N GLU A 259 79.50 -7.13 -21.67
CA GLU A 259 80.71 -6.38 -21.32
C GLU A 259 81.77 -7.24 -20.65
N ASP A 260 81.36 -8.11 -19.72
CA ASP A 260 82.26 -9.02 -19.02
C ASP A 260 82.70 -10.21 -19.90
N SER A 261 81.92 -10.57 -20.92
CA SER A 261 82.34 -11.50 -21.96
C SER A 261 83.01 -10.76 -23.11
N LYS A 262 84.13 -11.26 -23.67
CA LYS A 262 84.76 -10.71 -24.89
C LYS A 262 83.91 -10.91 -26.16
N GLN A 263 82.58 -10.99 -26.04
CA GLN A 263 81.62 -11.38 -27.06
C GLN A 263 80.69 -10.23 -27.51
N LYS A 264 81.02 -8.98 -27.18
CA LYS A 264 80.25 -7.78 -27.57
C LYS A 264 79.94 -7.72 -29.08
N GLN A 265 80.80 -8.30 -29.93
CA GLN A 265 80.59 -8.42 -31.38
C GLN A 265 79.57 -9.51 -31.79
N LEU A 266 79.50 -10.65 -31.09
CA LEU A 266 78.79 -11.85 -31.57
C LEU A 266 77.27 -11.70 -31.63
N LYS A 267 76.66 -11.02 -30.66
CA LYS A 267 75.20 -10.78 -30.67
C LYS A 267 74.81 -9.81 -31.79
N ARG A 268 75.65 -8.81 -32.06
CA ARG A 268 75.42 -7.81 -33.10
C ARG A 268 75.59 -8.42 -34.49
N GLU A 269 76.65 -9.21 -34.67
CA GLU A 269 76.90 -10.00 -35.88
C GLU A 269 75.76 -11.00 -36.15
N ALA A 270 75.29 -11.73 -35.12
CA ALA A 270 74.19 -12.67 -35.26
C ALA A 270 72.85 -11.99 -35.60
N ILE A 271 72.57 -10.80 -35.06
CA ILE A 271 71.36 -10.03 -35.40
C ILE A 271 71.45 -9.44 -36.82
N GLU A 272 72.61 -8.94 -37.23
CA GLU A 272 72.85 -8.49 -38.61
C GLU A 272 72.72 -9.64 -39.61
N GLU A 273 73.24 -10.82 -39.30
CA GLU A 273 73.10 -12.01 -40.14
C GLU A 273 71.64 -12.50 -40.23
N LEU A 274 70.90 -12.43 -39.12
CA LEU A 274 69.47 -12.77 -39.09
C LEU A 274 68.62 -11.78 -39.90
N ASN A 275 68.89 -10.48 -39.79
CA ASN A 275 68.20 -9.45 -40.58
C ASN A 275 68.52 -9.57 -42.07
N ASN A 276 69.78 -9.83 -42.43
CA ASN A 276 70.20 -10.07 -43.82
C ASN A 276 69.56 -11.34 -44.41
N THR A 277 69.29 -12.37 -43.61
CA THR A 277 68.58 -13.57 -44.07
C THR A 277 67.08 -13.33 -44.23
N LEU A 278 66.47 -12.54 -43.33
CA LEU A 278 65.07 -12.11 -43.45
C LEU A 278 64.83 -11.22 -44.70
N GLU A 279 65.75 -10.30 -45.02
CA GLU A 279 65.66 -9.46 -46.24
C GLU A 279 65.86 -10.26 -47.53
N LYS A 280 66.58 -11.38 -47.50
CA LYS A 280 66.74 -12.29 -48.66
C LYS A 280 65.57 -13.26 -48.84
N MET A 281 64.69 -13.38 -47.85
CA MET A 281 63.52 -14.26 -47.87
C MET A 281 62.20 -13.53 -48.17
N GLY A 282 62.22 -12.20 -48.28
CA GLY A 282 61.15 -11.37 -48.85
C GLY A 282 61.42 -11.02 -50.31
#